data_AF-A0A7C5HUT5-F1
#
_entry.id   AF-A0A7C5HUT5-F1
#
_cell.length_a   1.000
_cell.length_b   1.000
_cell.length_c   1.000
_cell.angle_alpha   90.00
_cell.angle_beta   90.00
_cell.angle_gamma   90.00
#
_symmetry.space_group_name_H-M   'P 1'
#
loop_
_entity.id
_entity.type
_entity.pdbx_description
1 polymer ?
#
loop_
_entity_poly.entity_id
_entity_poly.type
_entity_poly.pdbx_seq_one_letter_code
_entity_poly.pdbx_strand_id
1 'polypeptide(L)'
;MKKIALFLLVVVFIAACGKGSYQDLRGVMEEFLVAQEAYVDGMENVQSAEDLAATMNNFADDIEKIGPKMKAMTEKYPEIMKENEMPEALKDLDERGKALQARMQNLSQEKFNKYISDEKVLEAAQRMGKAFQSMM
;
A
#
# COMPACT_ATOMS: atom_id res chain seq x y z
N MET A 1 0.81 60.73 8.61
CA MET A 1 1.41 60.23 9.86
C MET A 1 0.49 59.17 10.45
N LYS A 2 1.03 57.97 10.71
CA LYS A 2 0.59 57.00 11.75
C LYS A 2 -0.83 56.41 11.58
N LYS A 3 -1.07 55.11 11.46
CA LYS A 3 -0.28 53.87 11.41
C LYS A 3 -1.16 52.86 10.66
N ILE A 4 -0.59 52.18 9.67
CA ILE A 4 -1.21 51.01 9.03
C ILE A 4 -1.38 49.96 10.13
N ALA A 5 -2.63 49.62 10.45
CA ALA A 5 -2.95 48.58 11.41
C ALA A 5 -2.57 47.23 10.80
N LEU A 6 -1.47 46.70 11.33
CA LEU A 6 -0.79 45.46 10.99
C LEU A 6 -1.78 44.29 11.01
N PHE A 7 -2.16 43.81 9.83
CA PHE A 7 -2.88 42.57 9.63
C PHE A 7 -1.90 41.42 9.94
N LEU A 8 -1.81 41.05 11.22
CA LEU A 8 -0.96 39.97 11.70
C LEU A 8 -1.86 38.92 12.36
N LEU A 9 -2.73 38.35 11.54
CA LEU A 9 -3.48 37.13 11.85
C LEU A 9 -2.53 35.95 11.69
N VAL A 10 -1.55 35.86 12.59
CA VAL A 10 -0.71 34.67 12.74
C VAL A 10 -1.54 33.64 13.49
N VAL A 11 -2.29 32.86 12.71
CA VAL A 11 -2.87 31.59 13.14
C VAL A 11 -1.73 30.58 13.17
N VAL A 12 -0.98 30.58 14.27
CA VAL A 12 -0.12 29.44 14.64
C VAL A 12 -1.03 28.37 15.21
N PHE A 13 -1.56 27.54 14.32
CA PHE A 13 -2.17 26.24 14.64
C PHE A 13 -1.18 25.09 14.35
N ILE A 14 0.11 25.33 14.56
CA ILE A 14 1.17 24.35 14.34
C ILE A 14 1.61 23.85 15.71
N ALA A 15 0.92 22.84 16.25
CA ALA A 15 1.41 21.85 17.25
C ALA A 15 0.28 21.18 18.07
N ALA A 16 -0.93 20.98 17.52
CA ALA A 16 -1.98 20.21 18.20
C ALA A 16 -2.77 19.21 17.32
N CYS A 17 -2.47 19.07 16.02
CA CYS A 17 -3.21 18.18 15.11
C CYS A 17 -2.41 16.98 14.57
N GLY A 18 -1.34 16.55 15.26
CA GLY A 18 -0.60 15.31 14.92
C GLY A 18 -1.27 14.02 15.40
N LYS A 19 -2.37 14.11 16.17
CA LYS A 19 -3.20 12.98 16.65
C LYS A 19 -4.51 12.83 15.86
N GLY A 20 -4.52 13.33 14.62
CA GLY A 20 -5.75 13.56 13.85
C GLY A 20 -6.09 12.43 12.89
N SER A 21 -7.05 11.57 13.24
CA SER A 21 -7.82 10.65 12.38
C SER A 21 -7.08 9.64 11.47
N TYR A 22 -5.78 9.78 11.24
CA TYR A 22 -4.99 9.03 10.27
C TYR A 22 -5.63 8.92 8.87
N GLN A 23 -6.49 9.87 8.46
CA GLN A 23 -7.33 9.73 7.26
C GLN A 23 -6.55 9.58 5.95
N ASP A 24 -5.43 10.29 5.80
CA ASP A 24 -4.56 10.18 4.63
C ASP A 24 -3.77 8.87 4.63
N LEU A 25 -3.20 8.46 5.78
CA LEU A 25 -2.58 7.15 5.93
C LEU A 25 -3.60 6.04 5.64
N ARG A 26 -4.80 6.16 6.20
CA ARG A 26 -5.93 5.25 5.98
C ARG A 26 -6.26 5.13 4.49
N GLY A 27 -6.41 6.25 3.79
CA GLY A 27 -6.69 6.25 2.35
C GLY A 27 -5.61 5.53 1.54
N VAL A 28 -4.33 5.75 1.85
CA VAL A 28 -3.23 5.05 1.18
C VAL A 28 -3.22 3.55 1.53
N MET A 29 -3.47 3.18 2.78
CA MET A 29 -3.61 1.77 3.20
C MET A 29 -4.80 1.09 2.51
N GLU A 30 -5.93 1.76 2.36
CA GLU A 30 -7.09 1.26 1.63
C GLU A 30 -6.77 1.01 0.15
N GLU A 31 -6.09 1.96 -0.52
CA GLU A 31 -5.61 1.77 -1.90
C GLU A 31 -4.71 0.53 -2.00
N PHE A 32 -3.78 0.37 -1.06
CA PHE A 32 -2.87 -0.78 -1.02
C PHE A 32 -3.59 -2.11 -0.75
N LEU A 33 -4.59 -2.12 0.13
CA LEU A 33 -5.40 -3.30 0.41
C LEU A 33 -6.28 -3.69 -0.77
N VAL A 34 -6.82 -2.72 -1.52
CA VAL A 34 -7.56 -2.99 -2.77
C VAL A 34 -6.64 -3.62 -3.82
N ALA A 35 -5.42 -3.12 -3.97
CA ALA A 35 -4.43 -3.72 -4.88
C ALA A 35 -4.07 -5.16 -4.48
N GLN A 36 -3.88 -5.42 -3.18
CA GLN A 36 -3.65 -6.77 -2.67
C GLN A 36 -4.83 -7.70 -2.89
N GLU A 37 -6.06 -7.21 -2.68
CA GLU A 37 -7.28 -7.98 -2.92
C GLU A 37 -7.44 -8.36 -4.38
N ALA A 38 -7.23 -7.42 -5.31
CA ALA A 38 -7.23 -7.69 -6.73
C ALA A 38 -6.15 -8.71 -7.14
N TYR A 39 -4.97 -8.63 -6.53
CA TYR A 39 -3.91 -9.62 -6.75
C TYR A 39 -4.30 -11.02 -6.23
N VAL A 40 -4.83 -11.12 -5.01
CA VAL A 40 -5.32 -12.40 -4.45
C VAL A 40 -6.42 -13.00 -5.33
N ASP A 41 -7.43 -12.20 -5.70
CA ASP A 41 -8.53 -12.63 -6.55
C ASP A 41 -8.03 -13.08 -7.93
N GLY A 42 -7.05 -12.37 -8.51
CA GLY A 42 -6.40 -12.77 -9.75
C GLY A 42 -5.72 -14.13 -9.60
N MET A 43 -4.94 -14.31 -8.53
CA MET A 43 -4.23 -15.56 -8.24
C MET A 43 -5.16 -16.77 -8.03
N GLU A 44 -6.32 -16.59 -7.40
CA GLU A 44 -7.35 -17.63 -7.27
C GLU A 44 -7.82 -18.15 -8.64
N ASN A 45 -7.94 -17.24 -9.60
CA ASN A 45 -8.51 -17.48 -10.92
C ASN A 45 -7.47 -17.80 -12.02
N VAL A 46 -6.17 -17.82 -11.70
CA VAL A 46 -5.11 -18.19 -12.66
C VAL A 46 -5.36 -19.56 -13.28
N GLN A 47 -5.33 -19.62 -14.60
CA GLN A 47 -5.46 -20.85 -15.40
C GLN A 47 -4.31 -21.01 -16.41
N SER A 48 -3.60 -19.93 -16.75
CA SER A 48 -2.47 -19.90 -17.69
C SER A 48 -1.27 -19.09 -17.16
N ALA A 49 -0.13 -19.19 -17.84
CA ALA A 49 1.04 -18.35 -17.55
C ALA A 49 0.76 -16.87 -17.87
N GLU A 50 -0.02 -16.59 -18.92
CA GLU A 50 -0.50 -15.24 -19.26
C GLU A 50 -1.35 -14.64 -18.13
N ASP A 51 -2.27 -15.41 -17.54
CA ASP A 51 -3.10 -14.92 -16.42
C ASP A 51 -2.24 -14.56 -15.21
N LEU A 52 -1.24 -15.39 -14.91
CA LEU A 52 -0.32 -15.15 -13.79
C LEU A 52 0.53 -13.90 -14.06
N ALA A 53 1.14 -13.80 -15.25
CA ALA A 53 1.92 -12.63 -15.63
C ALA A 53 1.09 -11.34 -15.63
N ALA A 54 -0.16 -11.38 -16.12
CA ALA A 54 -1.07 -10.24 -16.09
C ALA A 54 -1.42 -9.84 -14.66
N THR A 55 -1.74 -10.81 -13.79
CA THR A 55 -2.04 -10.57 -12.37
C THR A 55 -0.87 -9.89 -11.65
N MET A 56 0.36 -10.37 -11.89
CA MET A 56 1.58 -9.78 -11.33
C MET A 56 1.88 -8.38 -11.88
N ASN A 57 1.67 -8.16 -13.18
CA ASN A 57 1.88 -6.85 -13.80
C ASN A 57 0.87 -5.80 -13.31
N ASN A 58 -0.41 -6.16 -13.18
CA ASN A 58 -1.43 -5.26 -12.65
C ASN A 58 -1.09 -4.84 -11.22
N PHE A 59 -0.64 -5.79 -10.40
CA PHE A 59 -0.22 -5.45 -9.04
C PHE A 59 1.03 -4.57 -9.05
N ALA A 60 2.00 -4.82 -9.93
CA ALA A 60 3.15 -3.93 -10.11
C ALA A 60 2.74 -2.50 -10.49
N ASP A 61 1.76 -2.32 -11.38
CA ASP A 61 1.21 -1.00 -11.75
C ASP A 61 0.65 -0.27 -10.52
N ASP A 62 -0.11 -0.99 -9.68
CA ASP A 62 -0.66 -0.44 -8.45
C ASP A 62 0.45 -0.04 -7.46
N ILE A 63 1.48 -0.87 -7.31
CA ILE A 63 2.63 -0.57 -6.45
C ILE A 63 3.41 0.65 -6.96
N GLU A 64 3.65 0.77 -8.26
CA GLU A 64 4.33 1.93 -8.85
C GLU A 64 3.56 3.24 -8.57
N LYS A 65 2.23 3.18 -8.54
CA LYS A 65 1.36 4.32 -8.22
C LYS A 65 1.28 4.63 -6.71
N ILE A 66 1.21 3.59 -5.88
CA ILE A 66 1.00 3.70 -4.43
C ILE A 66 2.33 3.97 -3.68
N GLY A 67 3.44 3.44 -4.18
CA GLY A 67 4.76 3.49 -3.55
C GLY A 67 5.20 4.88 -3.06
N PRO A 68 5.16 5.92 -3.90
CA PRO A 68 5.50 7.29 -3.46
C PRO A 68 4.61 7.80 -2.32
N LYS A 69 3.32 7.43 -2.31
CA LYS A 69 2.38 7.79 -1.24
C LYS A 69 2.73 7.06 0.05
N MET A 70 3.02 5.76 -0.03
CA MET A 70 3.45 4.95 1.11
C MET A 70 4.72 5.51 1.75
N LYS A 71 5.73 5.88 0.94
CA LYS A 71 6.95 6.51 1.44
C LYS A 71 6.67 7.82 2.19
N ALA A 72 5.83 8.68 1.62
CA ALA A 72 5.43 9.93 2.27
C ALA A 72 4.70 9.67 3.61
N MET A 73 3.88 8.62 3.70
CA MET A 73 3.20 8.24 4.95
C MET A 73 4.17 7.71 6.00
N THR A 74 5.17 6.90 5.62
CA THR A 74 6.23 6.42 6.53
C THR A 74 7.04 7.57 7.12
N GLU A 75 7.36 8.59 6.33
CA GLU A 75 8.06 9.79 6.79
C GLU A 75 7.17 10.66 7.70
N LYS A 76 5.86 10.72 7.41
CA LYS A 76 4.90 11.52 8.16
C LYS A 76 4.47 10.89 9.49
N TYR A 77 4.37 9.56 9.53
CA TYR A 77 3.88 8.78 10.67
C TYR A 77 4.91 7.72 11.14
N PRO A 78 6.15 8.13 11.48
CA PRO A 78 7.20 7.18 11.86
C PRO A 78 6.91 6.44 13.17
N GLU A 79 5.99 6.94 14.00
CA GLU A 79 5.52 6.27 15.22
C GLU A 79 4.78 4.96 14.90
N ILE A 80 4.03 4.92 13.80
CA ILE A 80 3.29 3.72 13.36
C ILE A 80 4.24 2.56 13.05
N MET A 81 5.43 2.88 12.54
CA MET A 81 6.45 1.87 12.20
C MET A 81 7.27 1.43 13.41
N LYS A 82 7.23 2.19 14.52
CA LYS A 82 8.00 1.92 15.74
C LYS A 82 7.17 1.22 16.81
N GLU A 83 5.86 1.45 16.81
CA GLU A 83 4.94 0.80 17.73
C GLU A 83 4.57 -0.60 17.21
N ASN A 84 4.47 -1.56 18.12
CA ASN A 84 4.10 -2.94 17.78
C ASN A 84 2.58 -3.10 17.60
N GLU A 85 1.80 -2.07 17.88
CA GLU A 85 0.34 -2.09 17.84
C GLU A 85 -0.19 -1.04 16.87
N MET A 86 -1.09 -1.47 15.97
CA MET A 86 -1.79 -0.57 15.06
C MET A 86 -2.73 0.35 15.88
N PRO A 87 -2.77 1.67 15.61
CA PRO A 87 -3.72 2.55 16.27
C PRO A 87 -5.15 2.11 16.03
N GLU A 88 -6.03 2.38 17.00
CA GLU A 88 -7.46 2.01 16.95
C GLU A 88 -8.14 2.42 15.64
N ALA A 89 -7.80 3.61 15.11
CA ALA A 89 -8.39 4.17 13.89
C ALA A 89 -8.06 3.38 12.60
N LEU A 90 -7.08 2.47 12.66
CA LEU A 90 -6.59 1.67 11.53
C LEU A 90 -6.72 0.16 11.78
N LYS A 91 -7.28 -0.25 12.94
CA LYS A 91 -7.40 -1.68 13.31
C LYS A 91 -8.22 -2.49 12.31
N ASP A 92 -9.28 -1.92 11.76
CA ASP A 92 -10.11 -2.58 10.76
C ASP A 92 -9.33 -2.87 9.46
N LEU A 93 -8.42 -1.95 9.07
CA LEU A 93 -7.54 -2.16 7.93
C LEU A 93 -6.48 -3.23 8.20
N ASP A 94 -5.95 -3.27 9.42
CA ASP A 94 -5.02 -4.33 9.87
C ASP A 94 -5.71 -5.72 9.84
N GLU A 95 -6.94 -5.82 10.33
CA GLU A 95 -7.73 -7.05 10.26
C GLU A 95 -8.01 -7.48 8.81
N ARG A 96 -8.37 -6.53 7.94
CA ARG A 96 -8.56 -6.80 6.50
C ARG A 96 -7.25 -7.28 5.85
N GLY A 97 -6.12 -6.67 6.18
CA GLY A 97 -4.80 -7.10 5.73
C GLY A 97 -4.46 -8.53 6.18
N LYS A 98 -4.71 -8.87 7.44
CA LYS A 98 -4.53 -10.23 7.98
C LYS A 98 -5.42 -11.25 7.27
N ALA A 99 -6.67 -10.88 6.97
CA ALA A 99 -7.59 -11.75 6.23
C ALA A 99 -7.09 -12.01 4.79
N LEU A 100 -6.61 -10.98 4.09
CA LEU A 100 -5.99 -11.12 2.77
C LEU A 100 -4.73 -11.98 2.82
N GLN A 101 -3.88 -11.80 3.84
CA GLN A 101 -2.69 -12.64 4.03
C GLN A 101 -3.06 -14.11 4.25
N ALA A 102 -4.10 -14.39 5.05
CA ALA A 102 -4.58 -15.75 5.24
C ALA A 102 -5.15 -16.35 3.93
N ARG A 103 -5.89 -15.57 3.13
CA ARG A 103 -6.34 -15.99 1.79
C ARG A 103 -5.15 -16.34 0.90
N MET A 104 -4.14 -15.47 0.85
CA MET A 104 -2.91 -15.69 0.08
C MET A 104 -2.20 -16.99 0.49
N GLN A 105 -2.08 -17.27 1.78
CA GLN A 105 -1.45 -18.51 2.28
C GLN A 105 -2.23 -19.77 1.89
N ASN A 106 -3.54 -19.67 1.71
CA ASN A 106 -4.40 -20.77 1.30
C ASN A 106 -4.44 -20.98 -0.22
N LEU A 107 -3.80 -20.09 -1.00
CA LEU A 107 -3.74 -20.26 -2.44
C LEU A 107 -2.92 -21.49 -2.80
N SER A 108 -3.37 -22.19 -3.84
CA SER A 108 -2.66 -23.34 -4.36
C SER A 108 -1.31 -22.91 -4.94
N GLN A 109 -0.25 -23.12 -4.16
CA GLN A 109 1.14 -22.94 -4.58
C GLN A 109 1.47 -23.79 -5.82
N GLU A 110 0.71 -24.86 -6.08
CA GLU A 110 0.84 -25.69 -7.27
C GLU A 110 0.63 -24.89 -8.57
N LYS A 111 -0.41 -24.05 -8.63
CA LYS A 111 -0.69 -23.23 -9.82
C LYS A 111 0.44 -22.24 -10.11
N PHE A 112 0.95 -21.60 -9.06
CA PHE A 112 2.10 -20.71 -9.16
C PHE A 112 3.35 -21.48 -9.63
N ASN A 113 3.68 -22.60 -8.98
CA ASN A 113 4.83 -23.43 -9.31
C ASN A 113 4.78 -24.00 -10.73
N LYS A 114 3.58 -24.23 -11.28
CA LYS A 114 3.38 -24.72 -12.64
C LYS A 114 3.82 -23.70 -13.70
N TYR A 115 3.66 -22.40 -13.42
CA TYR A 115 3.88 -21.33 -14.39
C TYR A 115 5.09 -20.44 -14.08
N ILE A 116 5.70 -20.57 -12.90
CA ILE A 116 6.79 -19.68 -12.46
C ILE A 116 8.04 -19.68 -13.35
N SER A 117 8.26 -20.75 -14.13
CA SER A 117 9.38 -20.84 -15.07
C SER A 117 9.07 -20.24 -16.45
N ASP A 118 7.85 -19.78 -16.70
CA ASP A 118 7.49 -19.12 -17.94
C ASP A 118 8.18 -17.75 -18.04
N GLU A 119 8.68 -17.42 -19.23
CA GLU A 119 9.43 -16.19 -19.47
C GLU A 119 8.63 -14.93 -19.10
N LYS A 120 7.34 -14.87 -19.45
CA LYS A 120 6.50 -13.71 -19.14
C LYS A 120 6.25 -13.57 -17.65
N VAL A 121 6.14 -14.69 -16.94
CA VAL A 121 5.97 -14.72 -15.49
C VAL A 121 7.25 -14.25 -14.81
N LEU A 122 8.42 -14.67 -15.29
CA LEU A 122 9.72 -14.21 -14.78
C LEU A 122 9.91 -12.70 -14.99
N GLU A 123 9.55 -12.17 -16.16
CA GLU A 123 9.58 -10.73 -16.43
C GLU A 123 8.63 -9.96 -15.50
N ALA A 124 7.40 -10.43 -15.34
CA ALA A 124 6.42 -9.82 -14.43
C ALA A 124 6.90 -9.87 -12.97
N ALA A 125 7.52 -10.97 -12.53
CA ALA A 125 8.14 -11.10 -11.21
C ALA A 125 9.28 -10.09 -10.99
N GLN A 126 10.16 -9.94 -11.98
CA GLN A 126 11.24 -8.94 -11.92
C GLN A 126 10.69 -7.52 -11.85
N ARG A 127 9.67 -7.20 -12.64
CA ARG A 127 9.02 -5.89 -12.63
C ARG A 127 8.39 -5.61 -11.27
N MET A 128 7.58 -6.54 -10.76
CA MET A 128 6.96 -6.43 -9.45
C MET A 128 8.03 -6.23 -8.36
N GLY A 129 9.13 -6.98 -8.39
CA GLY A 129 10.26 -6.78 -7.48
C GLY A 129 10.86 -5.37 -7.55
N LYS A 130 11.04 -4.80 -8.74
CA LYS A 130 11.49 -3.40 -8.92
C LYS A 130 10.49 -2.38 -8.38
N ALA A 131 9.19 -2.62 -8.59
CA ALA A 131 8.13 -1.77 -8.06
C ALA A 131 8.18 -1.73 -6.52
N PHE A 132 8.29 -2.89 -5.87
CA PHE A 132 8.45 -2.97 -4.42
C PHE A 132 9.74 -2.31 -3.92
N GLN A 133 10.87 -2.49 -4.62
CA GLN A 133 12.12 -1.82 -4.26
C GLN A 133 12.01 -0.30 -4.31
N SER A 134 11.19 0.25 -5.21
CA SER A 134 10.97 1.70 -5.31
C SER A 134 10.22 2.30 -4.12
N MET A 135 9.57 1.46 -3.30
CA MET A 135 8.88 1.90 -2.08
C MET A 135 9.80 2.03 -0.85
N MET A 136 10.98 1.38 -0.88
CA MET A 136 11.97 1.42 0.21
C MET A 136 12.89 2.65 0.09
#